data_AF-A0A524GRL5-F1
#
_entry.id   AF-A0A524GRL5-F1
#
_cell.length_a   1.000
_cell.length_b   1.000
_cell.length_c   1.000
_cell.angle_alpha   90.00
_cell.angle_beta   90.00
_cell.angle_gamma   90.00
#
_symmetry.space_group_name_H-M   'P 1'
#
loop_
_entity.id
_entity.type
_entity.pdbx_description
1 polymer ?
#
loop_
_entity_poly.entity_id
_entity_poly.type
_entity_poly.pdbx_seq_one_letter_code
_entity_poly.pdbx_strand_id
1 'polypeptide(L)'
;MVVGGGISGIQAALDLATSGFKVFLVERAPTIGGKMAQLDKTFPTNDCSMCIESPKFIECDRHPNIEILTYTEVDGVEGEAGDFTISLIKKARYISEEKCTGCTTCVEYCPVEIPDPFNQELSQNKAVHIYFSQAVPLVPYIDESCTYLKETKCSICEGVCKTNAIDLHQQPEKLTIKVGAVVLSPGYEVFDPKVRGDYGYGTIENVVTSLDFERLLCATGPHEGEILRPSDKKHPHKIAWIHCVGSRNVKEGANSYCSSVCCSYIQKQVILAKDHDADTEATIFHNDIRSYGKDFERFYKRTENLPGVRFIRSYVSIGREIPDTGNVTIRYATDSDGVKEDEFDLVVLGVGLAPPTKVHRLAEQFGIELNAHGFCKTNPINPIETTRPGVFVCGAFGGPIDIPESVMSASGTNALTGALLNSRRGRLARERVYPPERDVSQEDVRVGVFACHCGANIGRVVDVPSLVEYAQGLDNVAHAEEGLFICSTDAAQQISNTIREKGLNRVVVAACTPRTHEPLFRDTLREGGINQYFFDMANIREHCSWVHSKQKEEATRKAK
;
A
#
# COMPACT_ATOMS: atom_id res chain seq x y z
N MET A 1 17.23 -4.38 -13.50
CA MET A 1 16.77 -4.63 -12.12
C MET A 1 16.04 -3.41 -11.63
N VAL A 2 14.92 -3.59 -10.94
CA VAL A 2 14.23 -2.53 -10.20
C VAL A 2 14.44 -2.79 -8.71
N VAL A 3 14.84 -1.77 -7.95
CA VAL A 3 15.20 -1.88 -6.52
C VAL A 3 14.23 -1.04 -5.69
N GLY A 4 13.39 -1.72 -4.91
CA GLY A 4 12.25 -1.17 -4.18
C GLY A 4 10.93 -1.47 -4.91
N GLY A 5 10.03 -2.15 -4.22
CA GLY A 5 8.73 -2.65 -4.68
C GLY A 5 7.55 -1.82 -4.20
N GLY A 6 7.73 -0.51 -3.97
CA GLY A 6 6.59 0.42 -3.85
C GLY A 6 5.93 0.70 -5.20
N ILE A 7 4.86 1.51 -5.21
CA ILE A 7 4.08 1.83 -6.43
C ILE A 7 4.93 2.24 -7.66
N SER A 8 5.97 3.05 -7.49
CA SER A 8 6.87 3.44 -8.59
C SER A 8 7.72 2.28 -9.10
N GLY A 9 8.20 1.42 -8.21
CA GLY A 9 8.99 0.25 -8.59
C GLY A 9 8.14 -0.81 -9.28
N ILE A 10 6.93 -1.04 -8.77
CA ILE A 10 5.92 -1.91 -9.40
C ILE A 10 5.59 -1.41 -10.81
N GLN A 11 5.29 -0.11 -10.96
CA GLN A 11 5.01 0.46 -12.28
C GLN A 11 6.21 0.33 -13.23
N ALA A 12 7.42 0.63 -12.77
CA ALA A 12 8.63 0.50 -13.59
C ALA A 12 8.83 -0.94 -14.05
N ALA A 13 8.61 -1.92 -13.15
CA ALA A 13 8.73 -3.34 -13.47
C ALA A 13 7.70 -3.76 -14.53
N LEU A 14 6.42 -3.38 -14.37
CA LEU A 14 5.36 -3.68 -15.32
C LEU A 14 5.64 -3.08 -16.70
N ASP A 15 6.03 -1.81 -16.78
CA ASP A 15 6.27 -1.13 -18.04
C ASP A 15 7.46 -1.74 -18.80
N LEU A 16 8.56 -2.02 -18.09
CA LEU A 16 9.75 -2.68 -18.64
C LEU A 16 9.42 -4.09 -19.14
N ALA A 17 8.67 -4.86 -18.34
CA ALA A 17 8.35 -6.24 -18.65
C ALA A 17 7.40 -6.35 -19.84
N THR A 18 6.38 -5.47 -19.90
CA THR A 18 5.47 -5.32 -21.04
C THR A 18 6.22 -4.88 -22.30
N SER A 19 7.25 -4.05 -22.15
CA SER A 19 8.11 -3.61 -23.25
C SER A 19 9.08 -4.70 -23.75
N GLY A 20 9.02 -5.92 -23.20
CA GLY A 20 9.78 -7.08 -23.66
C GLY A 20 11.13 -7.27 -22.96
N PHE A 21 11.29 -6.80 -21.73
CA PHE A 21 12.48 -7.04 -20.92
C PHE A 21 12.22 -8.04 -19.79
N LYS A 22 13.21 -8.88 -19.47
CA LYS A 22 13.21 -9.62 -18.19
C LYS A 22 13.58 -8.66 -17.06
N VAL A 23 12.76 -8.61 -16.03
CA VAL A 23 12.89 -7.73 -14.87
C VAL A 23 13.07 -8.55 -13.61
N PHE A 24 14.03 -8.15 -12.79
CA PHE A 24 14.15 -8.57 -11.39
C PHE A 24 13.69 -7.40 -10.54
N LEU A 25 12.62 -7.60 -9.76
CA LEU A 25 12.07 -6.62 -8.82
C LEU A 25 12.51 -7.01 -7.40
N VAL A 26 13.49 -6.30 -6.87
CA VAL A 26 14.08 -6.57 -5.55
C VAL A 26 13.42 -5.71 -4.49
N GLU A 27 12.93 -6.32 -3.42
CA GLU A 27 12.29 -5.64 -2.28
C GLU A 27 12.86 -6.14 -0.95
N ARG A 28 13.23 -5.19 -0.08
CA ARG A 28 13.82 -5.49 1.24
C ARG A 28 12.80 -6.04 2.22
N ALA A 29 11.55 -5.59 2.11
CA ALA A 29 10.41 -6.05 2.88
C ALA A 29 9.98 -7.45 2.42
N PRO A 30 9.27 -8.21 3.26
CA PRO A 30 8.76 -9.54 2.89
C PRO A 30 7.68 -9.51 1.79
N THR A 31 7.25 -8.33 1.34
CA THR A 31 6.22 -8.12 0.31
C THR A 31 6.47 -6.81 -0.43
N ILE A 32 5.97 -6.72 -1.66
CA ILE A 32 5.83 -5.45 -2.39
C ILE A 32 4.65 -4.61 -1.83
N GLY A 33 4.59 -3.33 -2.18
CA GLY A 33 3.54 -2.36 -1.84
C GLY A 33 4.08 -1.04 -1.25
N GLY A 34 5.18 -1.11 -0.50
CA GLY A 34 5.77 0.08 0.13
C GLY A 34 4.77 0.87 0.98
N LYS A 35 4.89 2.20 1.00
CA LYS A 35 4.06 3.08 1.84
C LYS A 35 2.63 3.26 1.32
N MET A 36 2.39 3.12 0.02
CA MET A 36 1.03 3.23 -0.55
C MET A 36 0.11 2.17 0.04
N ALA A 37 0.66 0.97 0.29
CA ALA A 37 -0.08 -0.12 0.90
C ALA A 37 -0.60 0.18 2.32
N GLN A 38 0.07 1.09 3.04
CA GLN A 38 -0.33 1.49 4.39
C GLN A 38 -1.44 2.56 4.40
N LEU A 39 -1.69 3.23 3.27
CA LEU A 39 -2.72 4.28 3.19
C LEU A 39 -4.11 3.65 3.12
N ASP A 40 -5.13 4.32 3.64
CA ASP A 40 -6.53 3.89 3.42
C ASP A 40 -7.01 4.30 2.01
N LYS A 41 -6.90 5.60 1.72
CA LYS A 41 -7.31 6.22 0.45
C LYS A 41 -6.25 7.17 -0.09
N THR A 42 -6.40 7.58 -1.35
CA THR A 42 -5.47 8.46 -2.05
C THR A 42 -6.16 9.75 -2.51
N PHE A 43 -5.55 10.90 -2.25
CA PHE A 43 -6.01 12.18 -2.79
C PHE A 43 -5.64 12.32 -4.28
N PRO A 44 -6.34 13.17 -5.06
CA PRO A 44 -7.54 13.94 -4.69
C PRO A 44 -8.85 13.17 -4.92
N THR A 45 -8.80 11.94 -5.42
CA THR A 45 -10.00 11.18 -5.81
C THR A 45 -10.68 10.50 -4.64
N ASN A 46 -9.96 10.28 -3.53
CA ASN A 46 -10.37 9.45 -2.39
C ASN A 46 -10.63 7.98 -2.78
N ASP A 47 -10.01 7.50 -3.85
CA ASP A 47 -9.98 6.06 -4.14
C ASP A 47 -9.25 5.31 -3.03
N CYS A 48 -9.71 4.09 -2.74
CA CYS A 48 -8.97 3.18 -1.85
C CYS A 48 -7.61 2.85 -2.47
N SER A 49 -6.54 2.94 -1.67
CA SER A 49 -5.16 2.68 -2.10
C SER A 49 -5.02 1.29 -2.71
N MET A 50 -5.50 0.26 -2.01
CA MET A 50 -5.49 -1.14 -2.44
C MET A 50 -6.27 -1.36 -3.72
N CYS A 51 -7.32 -0.59 -3.98
CA CYS A 51 -8.08 -0.75 -5.21
C CYS A 51 -7.34 -0.28 -6.47
N ILE A 52 -6.29 0.51 -6.29
CA ILE A 52 -5.36 0.89 -7.36
C ILE A 52 -4.14 -0.04 -7.35
N GLU A 53 -3.70 -0.46 -6.16
CA GLU A 53 -2.44 -1.17 -5.98
C GLU A 53 -2.56 -2.69 -6.16
N SER A 54 -3.59 -3.34 -5.60
CA SER A 54 -3.78 -4.79 -5.66
C SER A 54 -3.84 -5.35 -7.09
N PRO A 55 -4.54 -4.72 -8.07
CA PRO A 55 -4.47 -5.18 -9.46
C PRO A 55 -3.05 -5.20 -10.01
N LYS A 56 -2.21 -4.23 -9.63
CA LYS A 56 -0.80 -4.17 -10.06
C LYS A 56 0.07 -5.21 -9.36
N PHE A 57 -0.23 -5.56 -8.10
CA PHE A 57 0.45 -6.67 -7.43
C PHE A 57 0.23 -7.97 -8.19
N ILE A 58 -1.02 -8.26 -8.55
CA ILE A 58 -1.36 -9.47 -9.29
C ILE A 58 -0.77 -9.45 -10.69
N GLU A 59 -0.85 -8.31 -11.38
CA GLU A 59 -0.24 -8.16 -12.70
C GLU A 59 1.27 -8.44 -12.63
N CYS A 60 1.98 -7.92 -11.62
CA CYS A 60 3.39 -8.20 -11.39
C CYS A 60 3.66 -9.69 -11.13
N ASP A 61 2.91 -10.29 -10.22
CA ASP A 61 3.07 -11.69 -9.80
C ASP A 61 2.82 -12.68 -10.96
N ARG A 62 1.83 -12.37 -11.81
CA ARG A 62 1.48 -13.17 -12.98
C ARG A 62 2.32 -12.87 -14.21
N HIS A 63 3.15 -11.82 -14.19
CA HIS A 63 3.90 -11.42 -15.37
C HIS A 63 5.08 -12.38 -15.62
N PRO A 64 5.15 -13.09 -16.77
CA PRO A 64 6.17 -14.12 -17.02
C PRO A 64 7.61 -13.56 -17.08
N ASN A 65 7.73 -12.24 -17.25
CA ASN A 65 8.99 -11.53 -17.36
C ASN A 65 9.37 -10.75 -16.10
N ILE A 66 8.60 -10.84 -15.02
CA ILE A 66 8.97 -10.23 -13.73
C ILE A 66 9.35 -11.37 -12.79
N GLU A 67 10.46 -11.18 -12.09
CA GLU A 67 10.88 -12.04 -11.00
C GLU A 67 10.93 -11.21 -9.73
N ILE A 68 10.02 -11.51 -8.81
CA ILE A 68 9.88 -10.79 -7.55
C ILE A 68 10.83 -11.43 -6.54
N LEU A 69 11.81 -10.67 -6.08
CA LEU A 69 12.78 -11.06 -5.07
C LEU A 69 12.52 -10.24 -3.81
N THR A 70 11.53 -10.68 -3.02
CA THR A 70 11.19 -10.06 -1.74
C THR A 70 12.09 -10.58 -0.62
N TYR A 71 12.10 -9.87 0.51
CA TYR A 71 12.99 -10.12 1.64
C TYR A 71 14.47 -10.21 1.22
N THR A 72 14.83 -9.41 0.21
CA THR A 72 16.12 -9.46 -0.47
C THR A 72 16.72 -8.06 -0.55
N GLU A 73 18.00 -7.93 -0.18
CA GLU A 73 18.73 -6.68 -0.22
C GLU A 73 19.90 -6.75 -1.20
N VAL A 74 20.28 -5.60 -1.77
CA VAL A 74 21.46 -5.50 -2.62
C VAL A 74 22.70 -5.40 -1.72
N ASP A 75 23.67 -6.26 -1.98
CA ASP A 75 24.94 -6.30 -1.25
C ASP A 75 26.04 -5.51 -1.99
N GLY A 76 26.15 -5.72 -3.31
CA GLY A 76 27.17 -5.07 -4.13
C GLY A 76 26.76 -4.93 -5.60
N VAL A 77 27.33 -3.91 -6.26
CA VAL A 77 27.07 -3.58 -7.66
C VAL A 77 28.39 -3.31 -8.38
N GLU A 78 28.71 -4.15 -9.35
CA GLU A 78 29.90 -4.03 -10.18
C GLU A 78 29.52 -3.86 -11.65
N GLY A 79 30.44 -3.31 -12.45
CA GLY A 79 30.26 -3.12 -13.89
C GLY A 79 29.71 -1.75 -14.28
N GLU A 80 29.21 -1.67 -15.50
CA GLU A 80 28.84 -0.43 -16.18
C GLU A 80 27.53 -0.56 -16.97
N ALA A 81 27.06 0.56 -17.53
CA ALA A 81 25.81 0.60 -18.29
C ALA A 81 25.78 -0.47 -19.39
N GLY A 82 24.81 -1.37 -19.32
CA GLY A 82 24.65 -2.50 -20.26
C GLY A 82 25.21 -3.84 -19.77
N ASP A 83 26.08 -3.85 -18.74
CA ASP A 83 26.68 -5.07 -18.17
C ASP A 83 27.03 -4.90 -16.67
N PHE A 84 25.99 -4.85 -15.83
CA PHE A 84 26.15 -4.87 -14.38
C PHE A 84 26.08 -6.29 -13.82
N THR A 85 26.88 -6.54 -12.79
CA THR A 85 26.76 -7.73 -11.93
C THR A 85 26.32 -7.29 -10.55
N ILE A 86 25.17 -7.79 -10.10
CA ILE A 86 24.54 -7.44 -8.82
C ILE A 86 24.62 -8.63 -7.88
N SER A 87 25.19 -8.42 -6.70
CA SER A 87 25.18 -9.38 -5.60
C SER A 87 24.01 -9.05 -4.67
N LEU A 88 23.19 -10.05 -4.36
CA LEU A 88 22.03 -9.93 -3.50
C LEU A 88 22.13 -10.87 -2.29
N ILE A 89 21.52 -10.47 -1.18
CA ILE A 89 21.32 -11.31 0.00
C ILE A 89 19.81 -11.47 0.20
N LYS A 90 19.31 -12.68 -0.04
CA LYS A 90 17.94 -13.07 0.30
C LYS A 90 17.93 -13.55 1.75
N LYS A 91 17.23 -12.83 2.62
CA LYS A 91 17.13 -13.17 4.04
C LYS A 91 16.33 -14.46 4.22
N ALA A 92 16.64 -15.22 5.27
CA ALA A 92 15.88 -16.41 5.63
C ALA A 92 14.50 -16.02 6.13
N ARG A 93 13.44 -16.37 5.39
CA ARG A 93 12.04 -16.24 5.84
C ARG A 93 11.70 -17.26 6.93
N TYR A 94 12.52 -18.31 7.04
CA TYR A 94 12.29 -19.53 7.80
C TYR A 94 11.06 -20.32 7.35
N ILE A 95 10.63 -20.07 6.11
CA ILE A 95 9.48 -20.67 5.47
C ILE A 95 9.82 -20.86 3.98
N SER A 96 9.61 -22.08 3.49
CA SER A 96 9.72 -22.43 2.07
C SER A 96 8.55 -21.81 1.30
N GLU A 97 8.86 -20.85 0.44
CA GLU A 97 7.88 -20.14 -0.40
C GLU A 97 7.12 -21.10 -1.33
N GLU A 98 7.79 -22.15 -1.83
CA GLU A 98 7.18 -23.14 -2.74
C GLU A 98 6.15 -24.06 -2.07
N LYS A 99 6.34 -24.36 -0.78
CA LYS A 99 5.46 -25.26 -0.02
C LYS A 99 4.37 -24.53 0.76
N CYS A 100 4.54 -23.22 0.97
CA CYS A 100 3.63 -22.44 1.77
C CYS A 100 2.34 -22.17 1.00
N THR A 101 1.20 -22.33 1.67
CA THR A 101 -0.13 -22.01 1.11
C THR A 101 -0.69 -20.68 1.59
N GLY A 102 0.01 -19.98 2.49
CA GLY A 102 -0.49 -18.74 3.08
C GLY A 102 -1.67 -18.92 4.05
N CYS A 103 -2.01 -20.14 4.47
CA CYS A 103 -3.21 -20.45 5.29
C CYS A 103 -3.22 -19.91 6.74
N THR A 104 -2.16 -19.21 7.16
CA THR A 104 -2.00 -18.57 8.48
C THR A 104 -2.21 -19.41 9.75
N THR A 105 -2.39 -20.74 9.68
CA THR A 105 -2.49 -21.59 10.88
C THR A 105 -1.29 -21.43 11.81
N CYS A 106 -0.08 -21.26 11.27
CA CYS A 106 1.11 -21.00 12.09
C CYS A 106 1.04 -19.70 12.90
N VAL A 107 0.32 -18.69 12.41
CA VAL A 107 0.10 -17.40 13.07
C VAL A 107 -0.77 -17.60 14.30
N GLU A 108 -1.90 -18.31 14.16
CA GLU A 108 -2.87 -18.57 15.24
C GLU A 108 -2.23 -19.23 16.46
N TYR A 109 -1.31 -20.18 16.23
CA TYR A 109 -0.67 -20.95 17.29
C TYR A 109 0.62 -20.31 17.84
N CYS A 110 1.08 -19.18 17.28
CA CYS A 110 2.29 -18.53 17.74
C CYS A 110 2.07 -17.87 19.11
N PRO A 111 2.85 -18.23 20.15
CA PRO A 111 2.69 -17.65 21.49
C PRO A 111 3.37 -16.28 21.63
N VAL A 112 4.22 -15.88 20.68
CA VAL A 112 5.00 -14.64 20.75
C VAL A 112 4.23 -13.51 20.10
N GLU A 113 4.02 -12.45 20.86
CA GLU A 113 3.44 -11.19 20.38
C GLU A 113 4.53 -10.15 20.18
N ILE A 114 4.41 -9.39 19.10
CA ILE A 114 5.32 -8.31 18.72
C ILE A 114 4.51 -7.08 18.32
N PRO A 115 5.04 -5.86 18.50
CA PRO A 115 4.42 -4.67 17.91
C PRO A 115 4.31 -4.83 16.39
N ASP A 116 3.15 -4.48 15.82
CA ASP A 116 2.92 -4.61 14.38
C ASP A 116 3.55 -3.43 13.61
N PRO A 117 4.66 -3.63 12.87
CA PRO A 117 5.32 -2.53 12.18
C PRO A 117 4.46 -1.95 11.04
N PHE A 118 3.62 -2.76 10.39
CA PHE A 118 2.75 -2.30 9.30
C PHE A 118 1.65 -1.37 9.84
N ASN A 119 1.13 -1.68 11.03
CA ASN A 119 0.14 -0.86 11.74
C ASN A 119 0.75 0.21 12.67
N GLN A 120 1.99 0.63 12.41
CA GLN A 120 2.67 1.70 13.17
C GLN A 120 2.76 1.40 14.68
N GLU A 121 2.88 0.12 15.05
CA GLU A 121 2.97 -0.36 16.43
C GLU A 121 1.69 -0.07 17.27
N LEU A 122 0.59 0.33 16.62
CA LEU A 122 -0.71 0.59 17.26
C LEU A 122 -1.46 -0.70 17.64
N SER A 123 -1.03 -1.84 17.12
CA SER A 123 -1.52 -3.18 17.44
C SER A 123 -0.37 -4.15 17.64
N GLN A 124 -0.71 -5.34 18.14
CA GLN A 124 0.21 -6.48 18.20
C GLN A 124 0.02 -7.38 16.98
N ASN A 125 1.10 -8.05 16.60
CA ASN A 125 1.13 -9.15 15.63
C ASN A 125 1.86 -10.34 16.26
N LYS A 126 1.97 -11.45 15.54
CA LYS A 126 2.70 -12.65 15.99
C LYS A 126 4.09 -12.69 15.40
N ALA A 127 5.03 -13.41 16.04
CA ALA A 127 6.38 -13.54 15.48
C ALA A 127 6.39 -14.22 14.10
N VAL A 128 5.47 -15.14 13.81
CA VAL A 128 5.20 -15.61 12.45
C VAL A 128 3.91 -14.97 11.95
N HIS A 129 3.98 -14.20 10.86
CA HIS A 129 2.82 -13.49 10.32
C HIS A 129 2.99 -13.13 8.84
N ILE A 130 1.88 -12.80 8.18
CA ILE A 130 1.87 -12.14 6.86
C ILE A 130 1.92 -10.64 7.11
N TYR A 131 2.76 -9.92 6.35
CA TYR A 131 3.03 -8.49 6.58
C TYR A 131 1.77 -7.61 6.47
N PHE A 132 0.88 -7.89 5.51
CA PHE A 132 -0.49 -7.35 5.45
C PHE A 132 -1.38 -8.28 4.60
N SER A 133 -2.70 -8.16 4.71
CA SER A 133 -3.66 -9.16 4.19
C SER A 133 -3.61 -9.42 2.68
N GLN A 134 -3.17 -8.46 1.87
CA GLN A 134 -3.05 -8.57 0.41
C GLN A 134 -1.59 -8.59 -0.06
N ALA A 135 -0.67 -9.03 0.81
CA ALA A 135 0.75 -9.09 0.52
C ALA A 135 1.06 -9.98 -0.70
N VAL A 136 2.05 -9.57 -1.48
CA VAL A 136 2.61 -10.33 -2.59
C VAL A 136 4.13 -10.46 -2.43
N PRO A 137 4.65 -11.69 -2.26
CA PRO A 137 3.93 -12.96 -2.19
C PRO A 137 3.09 -13.10 -0.90
N LEU A 138 2.00 -13.85 -0.95
CA LEU A 138 1.14 -14.15 0.21
C LEU A 138 1.75 -15.27 1.06
N VAL A 139 2.97 -15.04 1.54
CA VAL A 139 3.76 -16.00 2.33
C VAL A 139 4.16 -15.35 3.65
N PRO A 140 3.89 -15.99 4.81
CA PRO A 140 4.34 -15.50 6.09
C PRO A 140 5.87 -15.43 6.18
N TYR A 141 6.38 -14.69 7.15
CA TYR A 141 7.78 -14.74 7.54
C TYR A 141 7.90 -14.83 9.06
N ILE A 142 9.05 -15.28 9.55
CA ILE A 142 9.34 -15.34 10.99
C ILE A 142 10.25 -14.16 11.36
N ASP A 143 9.74 -13.30 12.22
CA ASP A 143 10.43 -12.15 12.80
C ASP A 143 11.58 -12.57 13.73
N GLU A 144 12.61 -11.72 13.82
CA GLU A 144 13.77 -11.93 14.69
C GLU A 144 13.41 -12.03 16.18
N SER A 145 12.23 -11.56 16.56
CA SER A 145 11.69 -11.69 17.91
C SER A 145 11.29 -13.12 18.29
N CYS A 146 11.22 -14.04 17.33
CA CYS A 146 10.88 -15.44 17.55
C CYS A 146 11.78 -16.11 18.61
N THR A 147 11.16 -16.76 19.60
CA THR A 147 11.87 -17.46 20.69
C THR A 147 12.77 -18.59 20.17
N TYR A 148 12.43 -19.22 19.04
CA TYR A 148 13.33 -20.20 18.44
C TYR A 148 14.63 -19.57 17.93
N LEU A 149 14.52 -18.44 17.21
CA LEU A 149 15.68 -17.77 16.65
C LEU A 149 16.60 -17.19 17.74
N LYS A 150 16.03 -16.78 18.88
CA LYS A 150 16.77 -16.27 20.03
C LYS A 150 17.36 -17.35 20.92
N GLU A 151 16.58 -18.39 21.23
CA GLU A 151 16.88 -19.33 22.33
C GLU A 151 16.68 -20.81 21.97
N THR A 152 16.27 -21.13 20.74
CA THR A 152 16.01 -22.50 20.24
C THR A 152 15.00 -23.33 21.06
N LYS A 153 14.02 -22.65 21.69
CA LYS A 153 13.06 -23.29 22.62
C LYS A 153 11.65 -23.60 22.07
N CYS A 154 11.24 -23.05 20.93
CA CYS A 154 9.85 -23.12 20.46
C CYS A 154 9.74 -23.58 18.99
N SER A 155 9.06 -24.70 18.71
CA SER A 155 8.82 -25.20 17.35
C SER A 155 7.33 -25.46 17.06
N ILE A 156 6.43 -24.79 17.78
CA ILE A 156 4.97 -25.01 17.65
C ILE A 156 4.49 -24.79 16.22
N CYS A 157 4.94 -23.70 15.58
CA CYS A 157 4.54 -23.36 14.22
C CYS A 157 4.89 -24.47 13.23
N GLU A 158 6.06 -25.11 13.39
CA GLU A 158 6.51 -26.24 12.57
C GLU A 158 5.57 -27.43 12.72
N GLY A 159 5.19 -27.78 13.96
CA GLY A 159 4.28 -28.89 14.25
C GLY A 159 2.85 -28.73 13.72
N VAL A 160 2.36 -27.49 13.58
CA VAL A 160 1.01 -27.21 13.04
C VAL A 160 0.98 -27.02 11.52
N CYS A 161 2.15 -26.88 10.87
CA CYS A 161 2.24 -26.63 9.44
C CYS A 161 1.99 -27.89 8.62
N LYS A 162 0.75 -28.08 8.13
CA LYS A 162 0.35 -29.28 7.37
C LYS A 162 1.18 -29.54 6.10
N THR A 163 1.73 -28.49 5.47
CA THR A 163 2.55 -28.63 4.26
C THR A 163 4.05 -28.77 4.54
N ASN A 164 4.46 -28.78 5.82
CA ASN A 164 5.87 -28.80 6.23
C ASN A 164 6.70 -27.72 5.53
N ALA A 165 6.13 -26.51 5.44
CA ALA A 165 6.76 -25.37 4.80
C ALA A 165 7.72 -24.63 5.73
N ILE A 166 7.56 -24.75 7.05
CA ILE A 166 8.43 -24.06 8.02
C ILE A 166 9.78 -24.75 8.09
N ASP A 167 10.84 -23.97 7.95
CA ASP A 167 12.23 -24.39 8.06
C ASP A 167 12.98 -23.38 8.93
N LEU A 168 13.01 -23.63 10.24
CA LEU A 168 13.66 -22.75 11.21
C LEU A 168 15.19 -22.74 11.10
N HIS A 169 15.76 -23.65 10.29
CA HIS A 169 17.20 -23.73 10.04
C HIS A 169 17.62 -23.05 8.73
N GLN A 170 16.67 -22.51 7.95
CA GLN A 170 16.94 -21.81 6.72
C GLN A 170 18.02 -20.73 6.90
N GLN A 171 19.01 -20.72 6.02
CA GLN A 171 20.09 -19.74 6.03
C GLN A 171 19.86 -18.67 4.95
N PRO A 172 20.37 -17.44 5.14
CA PRO A 172 20.37 -16.43 4.09
C PRO A 172 21.09 -16.94 2.84
N GLU A 173 20.52 -16.64 1.68
CA GLU A 173 21.05 -17.06 0.39
C GLU A 173 21.74 -15.88 -0.31
N LYS A 174 22.91 -16.14 -0.91
CA LYS A 174 23.61 -15.17 -1.77
C LYS A 174 23.31 -15.47 -3.22
N LEU A 175 22.82 -14.46 -3.95
CA LEU A 175 22.50 -14.56 -5.36
C LEU A 175 23.37 -13.58 -6.15
N THR A 176 23.74 -13.96 -7.37
CA THR A 176 24.43 -13.08 -8.32
C THR A 176 23.63 -12.99 -9.60
N ILE A 177 23.25 -11.77 -9.99
CA ILE A 177 22.38 -11.51 -11.14
C ILE A 177 23.06 -10.53 -12.08
N LYS A 178 23.06 -10.85 -13.39
CA LYS A 178 23.51 -9.94 -14.44
C LYS A 178 22.37 -9.12 -14.99
N VAL A 179 22.54 -7.80 -15.08
CA VAL A 179 21.52 -6.88 -15.61
C VAL A 179 22.13 -5.79 -16.46
N GLY A 180 21.40 -5.32 -17.47
CA GLY A 180 21.86 -4.21 -18.32
C GLY A 180 21.63 -2.81 -17.74
N ALA A 181 20.65 -2.67 -16.85
CA ALA A 181 20.30 -1.39 -16.23
C ALA A 181 19.69 -1.59 -14.85
N VAL A 182 19.75 -0.54 -14.03
CA VAL A 182 19.19 -0.49 -12.68
C VAL A 182 18.22 0.70 -12.58
N VAL A 183 17.06 0.47 -11.98
CA VAL A 183 16.10 1.53 -11.60
C VAL A 183 15.97 1.52 -10.08
N LEU A 184 16.31 2.64 -9.44
CA LEU A 184 16.22 2.84 -8.01
C LEU A 184 14.86 3.45 -7.64
N SER A 185 14.11 2.73 -6.83
CA SER A 185 12.81 3.12 -6.28
C SER A 185 12.67 2.75 -4.78
N PRO A 186 13.66 3.03 -3.91
CA PRO A 186 13.59 2.66 -2.50
C PRO A 186 12.53 3.43 -1.69
N GLY A 187 11.89 4.43 -2.29
CA GLY A 187 10.84 5.23 -1.66
C GLY A 187 11.40 6.29 -0.71
N TYR A 188 10.78 6.39 0.47
CA TYR A 188 11.07 7.40 1.49
C TYR A 188 10.78 6.82 2.88
N GLU A 189 11.28 7.47 3.93
CA GLU A 189 10.84 7.26 5.31
C GLU A 189 9.97 8.39 5.80
N VAL A 190 9.07 8.10 6.73
CA VAL A 190 8.30 9.14 7.42
C VAL A 190 9.21 9.82 8.44
N PHE A 191 9.19 11.15 8.50
CA PHE A 191 9.93 11.89 9.53
C PHE A 191 9.48 11.47 10.93
N ASP A 192 10.43 11.09 11.79
CA ASP A 192 10.17 10.73 13.19
C ASP A 192 10.13 12.00 14.07
N PRO A 193 8.95 12.38 14.61
CA PRO A 193 8.84 13.55 15.48
C PRO A 193 9.57 13.40 16.83
N LYS A 194 9.90 12.17 17.26
CA LYS A 194 10.63 11.91 18.53
C LYS A 194 12.02 12.55 18.53
N VAL A 195 12.64 12.70 17.35
CA VAL A 195 13.98 13.32 17.20
C VAL A 195 14.03 14.72 17.79
N ARG A 196 12.93 15.46 17.75
CA ARG A 196 12.84 16.80 18.35
C ARG A 196 12.09 16.82 19.67
N GLY A 197 11.05 15.99 19.81
CA GLY A 197 10.21 15.95 21.02
C GLY A 197 9.28 17.16 21.20
N ASP A 198 9.35 18.17 20.32
CA ASP A 198 8.60 19.43 20.42
C ASP A 198 7.06 19.27 20.38
N TYR A 199 6.56 18.11 19.93
CA TYR A 199 5.13 17.85 19.73
C TYR A 199 4.57 16.77 20.67
N GLY A 200 5.35 16.23 21.61
CA GLY A 200 4.86 15.21 22.54
C GLY A 200 4.54 13.83 21.93
N TYR A 201 4.89 13.60 20.66
CA TYR A 201 4.75 12.28 20.02
C TYR A 201 5.63 11.23 20.73
N GLY A 202 5.02 10.10 21.07
CA GLY A 202 5.67 9.02 21.84
C GLY A 202 5.65 9.21 23.36
N THR A 203 5.18 10.35 23.85
CA THR A 203 4.96 10.60 25.29
C THR A 203 3.49 10.85 25.63
N ILE A 204 2.77 11.56 24.76
CA ILE A 204 1.33 11.83 24.89
C ILE A 204 0.62 10.88 23.92
N GLU A 205 -0.19 9.96 24.44
CA GLU A 205 -0.77 8.87 23.63
C GLU A 205 -1.73 9.37 22.54
N ASN A 206 -2.45 10.47 22.79
CA ASN A 206 -3.38 11.07 21.82
C ASN A 206 -2.70 12.04 20.83
N VAL A 207 -1.36 12.05 20.78
CA VAL A 207 -0.61 12.67 19.68
C VAL A 207 -0.11 11.56 18.76
N VAL A 208 -0.64 11.54 17.53
CA VAL A 208 -0.33 10.53 16.52
C VAL A 208 0.26 11.18 15.27
N THR A 209 1.01 10.44 14.46
CA THR A 209 1.43 10.90 13.14
C THR A 209 0.30 10.77 12.13
N SER A 210 0.45 11.44 10.97
CA SER A 210 -0.47 11.26 9.87
C SER A 210 -0.47 9.82 9.34
N LEU A 211 0.63 9.08 9.42
CA LEU A 211 0.65 7.67 8.99
C LEU A 211 -0.04 6.75 10.01
N ASP A 212 0.09 7.05 11.31
CA ASP A 212 -0.69 6.38 12.36
C ASP A 212 -2.19 6.57 12.10
N PHE A 213 -2.60 7.80 11.77
CA PHE A 213 -3.98 8.12 11.44
C PHE A 213 -4.49 7.37 10.20
N GLU A 214 -3.65 7.14 9.18
CA GLU A 214 -4.01 6.24 8.06
C GLU A 214 -4.32 4.83 8.54
N ARG A 215 -3.53 4.31 9.48
CA ARG A 215 -3.74 2.96 10.01
C ARG A 215 -5.01 2.90 10.86
N LEU A 216 -5.23 3.88 11.74
CA LEU A 216 -6.47 3.98 12.52
C LEU A 216 -7.72 3.99 11.62
N LEU A 217 -7.67 4.73 10.52
CA LEU A 217 -8.78 4.87 9.56
C LEU A 217 -8.98 3.63 8.68
N CYS A 218 -7.96 2.79 8.50
CA CYS A 218 -7.99 1.71 7.53
C CYS A 218 -8.83 0.52 8.02
N ALA A 219 -9.63 -0.07 7.12
CA ALA A 219 -10.44 -1.26 7.43
C ALA A 219 -9.60 -2.50 7.82
N THR A 220 -8.36 -2.59 7.35
CA THR A 220 -7.38 -3.62 7.77
C THR A 220 -6.41 -3.10 8.84
N GLY A 221 -6.74 -1.96 9.44
CA GLY A 221 -6.01 -1.35 10.53
C GLY A 221 -6.34 -1.96 11.88
N PRO A 222 -5.70 -1.47 12.96
CA PRO A 222 -5.83 -2.00 14.31
C PRO A 222 -7.25 -1.91 14.90
N HIS A 223 -8.10 -1.06 14.35
CA HIS A 223 -9.44 -0.76 14.84
C HIS A 223 -10.52 -0.95 13.75
N GLU A 224 -10.23 -1.77 12.74
CA GLU A 224 -11.18 -2.17 11.68
C GLU A 224 -11.86 -0.99 10.94
N GLY A 225 -11.17 0.15 10.88
CA GLY A 225 -11.63 1.38 10.22
C GLY A 225 -12.35 2.37 11.13
N GLU A 226 -12.44 2.09 12.43
CA GLU A 226 -12.98 3.01 13.42
C GLU A 226 -11.89 3.95 13.96
N ILE A 227 -12.16 5.25 13.91
CA ILE A 227 -11.22 6.27 14.42
C ILE A 227 -11.35 6.32 15.94
N LEU A 228 -10.45 5.64 16.64
CA LEU A 228 -10.42 5.58 18.10
C LEU A 228 -9.14 6.22 18.66
N ARG A 229 -9.29 6.95 19.76
CA ARG A 229 -8.18 7.53 20.50
C ARG A 229 -7.26 6.42 21.03
N PRO A 230 -5.93 6.53 20.89
CA PRO A 230 -5.02 5.49 21.37
C PRO A 230 -5.16 5.18 22.86
N SER A 231 -5.40 6.21 23.68
CA SER A 231 -5.44 6.13 25.15
C SER A 231 -6.65 5.41 25.74
N ASP A 232 -7.86 5.73 25.28
CA ASP A 232 -9.10 5.26 25.92
C ASP A 232 -10.05 4.57 24.94
N LYS A 233 -9.64 4.43 23.67
CA LYS A 233 -10.42 3.81 22.59
C LYS A 233 -11.79 4.45 22.35
N LYS A 234 -11.99 5.73 22.74
CA LYS A 234 -13.20 6.48 22.39
C LYS A 234 -13.06 7.18 21.05
N HIS A 235 -14.18 7.49 20.41
CA HIS A 235 -14.18 8.33 19.22
C HIS A 235 -13.78 9.77 19.58
N PRO A 236 -12.80 10.37 18.87
CA PRO A 236 -12.48 11.78 19.04
C PRO A 236 -13.48 12.64 18.25
N HIS A 237 -14.08 13.64 18.90
CA HIS A 237 -15.00 14.57 18.26
C HIS A 237 -14.30 15.85 17.81
N LYS A 238 -13.23 16.27 18.51
CA LYS A 238 -12.47 17.47 18.16
C LYS A 238 -11.02 17.13 17.87
N ILE A 239 -10.63 17.20 16.59
CA ILE A 239 -9.32 16.76 16.09
C ILE A 239 -8.53 17.93 15.53
N ALA A 240 -7.25 18.02 15.88
CA ALA A 240 -6.30 18.97 15.30
C ALA A 240 -5.33 18.29 14.33
N TRP A 241 -5.05 18.92 13.20
CA TRP A 241 -3.95 18.55 12.30
C TRP A 241 -2.89 19.65 12.27
N ILE A 242 -1.62 19.28 12.37
CA ILE A 242 -0.49 20.21 12.35
C ILE A 242 0.35 19.96 11.10
N HIS A 243 0.42 20.92 10.17
CA HIS A 243 1.27 20.80 8.99
C HIS A 243 2.76 21.02 9.27
N CYS A 244 3.57 20.65 8.28
CA CYS A 244 5.01 20.92 8.22
C CYS A 244 5.83 20.30 9.37
N VAL A 245 5.34 19.22 9.98
CA VAL A 245 6.09 18.51 11.02
C VAL A 245 7.26 17.78 10.35
N GLY A 246 8.49 18.22 10.61
CA GLY A 246 9.68 17.68 9.96
C GLY A 246 9.95 18.22 8.55
N SER A 247 9.33 19.34 8.17
CA SER A 247 9.56 20.01 6.88
C SER A 247 9.62 21.53 7.05
N ARG A 248 10.15 22.24 6.04
CA ARG A 248 10.18 23.71 5.96
C ARG A 248 10.77 24.37 7.21
N ASN A 249 11.81 23.77 7.77
CA ASN A 249 12.50 24.30 8.94
C ASN A 249 13.91 24.72 8.58
N VAL A 250 14.23 25.99 8.84
CA VAL A 250 15.52 26.60 8.48
C VAL A 250 16.59 26.47 9.57
N LYS A 251 16.28 25.82 10.70
CA LYS A 251 17.29 25.51 11.72
C LYS A 251 18.35 24.59 11.10
N GLU A 252 19.60 24.78 11.51
CA GLU A 252 20.70 23.91 11.10
C GLU A 252 20.41 22.44 11.45
N GLY A 253 20.70 21.53 10.52
CA GLY A 253 20.39 20.10 10.66
C GLY A 253 18.90 19.72 10.48
N ALA A 254 18.00 20.69 10.29
CA ALA A 254 16.59 20.41 10.02
C ALA A 254 16.29 20.35 8.51
N ASN A 255 15.13 19.77 8.16
CA ASN A 255 14.66 19.67 6.79
C ASN A 255 14.09 21.02 6.31
N SER A 256 14.86 21.76 5.50
CA SER A 256 14.46 23.05 4.94
C SER A 256 13.47 22.94 3.77
N TYR A 257 13.37 21.76 3.14
CA TYR A 257 12.48 21.51 2.01
C TYR A 257 11.03 21.27 2.44
N CYS A 258 10.11 21.39 1.48
CA CYS A 258 8.72 21.01 1.64
C CYS A 258 8.53 19.56 1.19
N SER A 259 7.79 18.78 1.98
CA SER A 259 7.50 17.38 1.63
C SER A 259 6.32 17.19 0.66
N SER A 260 5.89 18.25 -0.03
CA SER A 260 4.90 18.33 -1.13
C SER A 260 3.50 17.75 -0.92
N VAL A 261 3.36 16.60 -0.26
CA VAL A 261 2.10 15.83 -0.15
C VAL A 261 1.29 16.13 1.12
N CYS A 262 1.92 16.72 2.14
CA CYS A 262 1.30 16.86 3.47
C CYS A 262 0.11 17.81 3.55
N CYS A 263 0.01 18.79 2.65
CA CYS A 263 -1.18 19.61 2.51
C CYS A 263 -2.38 18.76 2.07
N SER A 264 -2.19 17.94 1.02
CA SER A 264 -3.26 17.16 0.40
C SER A 264 -3.66 15.93 1.21
N TYR A 265 -2.72 15.20 1.83
CA TYR A 265 -3.12 14.04 2.64
C TYR A 265 -3.87 14.46 3.91
N ILE A 266 -3.58 15.62 4.52
CA ILE A 266 -4.36 16.10 5.67
C ILE A 266 -5.76 16.48 5.22
N GLN A 267 -5.91 17.17 4.09
CA GLN A 267 -7.23 17.45 3.52
C GLN A 267 -8.03 16.17 3.31
N LYS A 268 -7.38 15.12 2.79
CA LYS A 268 -7.97 13.79 2.67
C LYS A 268 -8.38 13.22 4.03
N GLN A 269 -7.47 13.20 5.01
CA GLN A 269 -7.77 12.67 6.36
C GLN A 269 -8.93 13.41 7.02
N VAL A 270 -9.02 14.73 6.88
CA VAL A 270 -10.13 15.54 7.37
C VAL A 270 -11.45 15.15 6.68
N ILE A 271 -11.46 15.05 5.34
CA ILE A 271 -12.66 14.60 4.62
C ILE A 271 -13.10 13.21 5.11
N LEU A 272 -12.16 12.29 5.30
CA LEU A 272 -12.49 10.93 5.73
C LEU A 272 -12.94 10.86 7.19
N ALA A 273 -12.39 11.69 8.06
CA ALA A 273 -12.90 11.86 9.43
C ALA A 273 -14.35 12.39 9.42
N LYS A 274 -14.67 13.35 8.54
CA LYS A 274 -16.03 13.88 8.36
C LYS A 274 -16.99 12.88 7.71
N ASP A 275 -16.51 12.03 6.81
CA ASP A 275 -17.30 10.94 6.22
C ASP A 275 -17.59 9.85 7.28
N HIS A 276 -16.65 9.64 8.21
CA HIS A 276 -16.80 8.71 9.34
C HIS A 276 -17.79 9.24 10.39
N ASP A 277 -17.60 10.49 10.82
CA ASP A 277 -18.50 11.21 11.72
C ASP A 277 -18.69 12.66 11.25
N ALA A 278 -19.91 12.95 10.80
CA ALA A 278 -20.30 14.24 10.25
C ALA A 278 -20.27 15.39 11.26
N ASP A 279 -20.29 15.08 12.57
CA ASP A 279 -20.27 16.08 13.64
C ASP A 279 -18.85 16.40 14.13
N THR A 280 -17.83 15.67 13.64
CA THR A 280 -16.42 15.91 13.99
C THR A 280 -16.01 17.36 13.69
N GLU A 281 -15.44 18.05 14.68
CA GLU A 281 -14.79 19.34 14.54
C GLU A 281 -13.32 19.14 14.14
N ALA A 282 -12.92 19.71 13.00
CA ALA A 282 -11.56 19.59 12.48
C ALA A 282 -10.87 20.95 12.44
N THR A 283 -9.70 21.06 13.08
CA THR A 283 -8.87 22.27 13.00
C THR A 283 -7.53 21.95 12.35
N ILE A 284 -7.21 22.63 11.26
CA ILE A 284 -5.98 22.44 10.50
C ILE A 284 -5.08 23.66 10.74
N PHE A 285 -3.93 23.44 11.36
CA PHE A 285 -2.90 24.44 11.57
C PHE A 285 -1.87 24.40 10.45
N HIS A 286 -1.72 25.51 9.72
CA HIS A 286 -0.86 25.57 8.54
C HIS A 286 -0.02 26.86 8.47
N ASN A 287 1.06 26.81 7.69
CA ASN A 287 1.80 28.00 7.29
C ASN A 287 1.23 28.53 5.96
N ASP A 288 1.10 27.63 4.99
CA ASP A 288 0.53 27.86 3.66
C ASP A 288 -0.11 26.54 3.20
N ILE A 289 -1.18 26.61 2.41
CA ILE A 289 -1.78 25.44 1.76
C ILE A 289 -1.17 25.28 0.36
N ARG A 290 -0.55 24.13 0.11
CA ARG A 290 0.16 23.82 -1.14
C ARG A 290 -0.55 22.72 -1.93
N SER A 291 -1.73 23.05 -2.45
CA SER A 291 -2.56 22.17 -3.27
C SER A 291 -2.35 22.43 -4.77
N TYR A 292 -1.18 22.08 -5.30
CA TYR A 292 -0.70 22.54 -6.62
C TYR A 292 -0.98 21.61 -7.81
N GLY A 293 -1.43 20.37 -7.58
CA GLY A 293 -1.76 19.41 -8.63
C GLY A 293 -3.10 19.68 -9.34
N LYS A 294 -3.38 18.94 -10.43
CA LYS A 294 -4.68 19.02 -11.12
C LYS A 294 -5.81 18.63 -10.16
N ASP A 295 -6.82 19.47 -10.06
CA ASP A 295 -7.97 19.34 -9.15
C ASP A 295 -7.63 19.46 -7.64
N PHE A 296 -6.39 19.74 -7.25
CA PHE A 296 -6.02 19.83 -5.83
C PHE A 296 -6.60 21.08 -5.15
N GLU A 297 -6.70 22.21 -5.85
CA GLU A 297 -7.39 23.40 -5.32
C GLU A 297 -8.88 23.12 -5.08
N ARG A 298 -9.54 22.37 -5.97
CA ARG A 298 -10.94 21.96 -5.76
C ARG A 298 -11.06 21.04 -4.55
N PHE A 299 -10.08 20.17 -4.34
CA PHE A 299 -10.01 19.29 -3.18
C PHE A 299 -9.84 20.06 -1.87
N TYR A 300 -8.98 21.08 -1.86
CA TYR A 300 -8.86 22.03 -0.75
C TYR A 300 -10.18 22.75 -0.50
N LYS A 301 -10.78 23.36 -1.53
CA LYS A 301 -12.07 24.07 -1.39
C LYS A 301 -13.20 23.17 -0.92
N ARG A 302 -13.23 21.91 -1.36
CA ARG A 302 -14.16 20.90 -0.84
C ARG A 302 -13.96 20.72 0.66
N THR A 303 -12.72 20.57 1.11
CA THR A 303 -12.38 20.38 2.53
C THR A 303 -12.73 21.61 3.37
N GLU A 304 -12.37 22.81 2.90
CA GLU A 304 -12.62 24.08 3.57
C GLU A 304 -14.12 24.36 3.76
N ASN A 305 -14.96 23.95 2.80
CA ASN A 305 -16.40 24.17 2.85
C ASN A 305 -17.16 23.11 3.67
N LEU A 306 -16.48 22.10 4.25
CA LEU A 306 -17.15 21.13 5.11
C LEU A 306 -17.55 21.79 6.45
N PRO A 307 -18.74 21.48 6.99
CA PRO A 307 -19.16 22.02 8.29
C PRO A 307 -18.16 21.66 9.41
N GLY A 308 -17.88 22.58 10.32
CA GLY A 308 -17.00 22.32 11.47
C GLY A 308 -15.50 22.20 11.13
N VAL A 309 -15.09 22.52 9.89
CA VAL A 309 -13.68 22.56 9.48
C VAL A 309 -13.13 23.99 9.57
N ARG A 310 -11.97 24.15 10.22
CA ARG A 310 -11.27 25.44 10.34
C ARG A 310 -9.84 25.33 9.83
N PHE A 311 -9.45 26.24 8.94
CA PHE A 311 -8.05 26.43 8.55
C PHE A 311 -7.49 27.63 9.31
N ILE A 312 -6.47 27.39 10.14
CA ILE A 312 -5.83 28.41 10.96
C ILE A 312 -4.38 28.55 10.50
N ARG A 313 -4.05 29.73 9.97
CA ARG A 313 -2.69 30.06 9.58
C ARG A 313 -1.86 30.42 10.81
N SER A 314 -1.15 29.45 11.38
CA SER A 314 -0.34 29.68 12.57
C SER A 314 0.70 28.58 12.81
N TYR A 315 1.84 28.97 13.38
CA TYR A 315 2.70 28.01 14.07
C TYR A 315 2.10 27.68 15.43
N VAL A 316 2.29 26.43 15.85
CA VAL A 316 1.70 25.92 17.08
C VAL A 316 2.78 25.42 18.04
N SER A 317 2.43 25.40 19.32
CA SER A 317 3.13 24.61 20.33
C SER A 317 2.14 23.74 21.07
N ILE A 318 2.52 22.49 21.36
CA ILE A 318 1.74 21.64 22.25
C ILE A 318 1.81 22.24 23.66
N GLY A 319 0.65 22.39 24.29
CA GLY A 319 0.49 22.89 25.65
C GLY A 319 0.69 21.77 26.66
N ARG A 320 -0.42 21.21 27.17
CA ARG A 320 -0.40 20.10 28.14
C ARG A 320 -1.36 18.99 27.74
N GLU A 321 -1.07 17.79 28.22
CA GLU A 321 -2.06 16.72 28.35
C GLU A 321 -2.91 16.97 29.60
N ILE A 322 -4.22 16.81 29.47
CA ILE A 322 -5.18 16.97 30.56
C ILE A 322 -5.30 15.63 31.29
N PRO A 323 -4.91 15.52 32.57
CA PRO A 323 -4.79 14.24 33.26
C PRO A 323 -6.08 13.40 33.31
N ASP A 324 -7.25 14.04 33.42
CA ASP A 324 -8.52 13.33 33.58
C ASP A 324 -9.10 12.81 32.25
N THR A 325 -8.85 13.55 31.15
CA THR A 325 -9.46 13.25 29.85
C THR A 325 -8.47 12.69 28.85
N GLY A 326 -7.17 12.85 29.07
CA GLY A 326 -6.11 12.59 28.07
C GLY A 326 -6.11 13.58 26.90
N ASN A 327 -6.95 14.63 26.95
CA ASN A 327 -7.04 15.61 25.86
C ASN A 327 -5.77 16.47 25.81
N VAL A 328 -5.48 17.03 24.64
CA VAL A 328 -4.24 17.78 24.39
C VAL A 328 -4.57 19.23 24.07
N THR A 329 -3.92 20.17 24.74
CA THR A 329 -4.07 21.59 24.42
C THR A 329 -3.04 22.03 23.37
N ILE A 330 -3.46 22.89 22.44
CA ILE A 330 -2.60 23.50 21.41
C ILE A 330 -2.66 25.01 21.56
N ARG A 331 -1.49 25.63 21.67
CA ARG A 331 -1.34 27.09 21.70
C ARG A 331 -0.94 27.60 20.32
N TYR A 332 -1.62 28.65 19.86
CA TYR A 332 -1.42 29.23 18.53
C TYR A 332 -1.74 30.72 18.52
N ALA A 333 -1.12 31.47 17.61
CA ALA A 333 -1.39 32.89 17.41
C ALA A 333 -2.47 33.11 16.35
N THR A 334 -3.29 34.14 16.54
CA THR A 334 -4.27 34.63 15.58
C THR A 334 -4.02 36.11 15.30
N ASP A 335 -4.41 36.59 14.13
CA ASP A 335 -4.19 37.99 13.73
C ASP A 335 -4.99 38.98 14.60
N SER A 336 -6.20 38.61 15.04
CA SER A 336 -7.12 39.50 15.76
C SER A 336 -7.09 39.34 17.28
N ASP A 337 -6.95 38.12 17.79
CA ASP A 337 -7.24 37.79 19.19
C ASP A 337 -5.98 37.42 19.99
N GLY A 338 -4.80 37.62 19.39
CA GLY A 338 -3.53 37.26 20.01
C GLY A 338 -3.35 35.74 20.13
N VAL A 339 -2.78 35.30 21.25
CA VAL A 339 -2.48 33.88 21.51
C VAL A 339 -3.70 33.18 22.12
N LYS A 340 -4.16 32.11 21.47
CA LYS A 340 -5.22 31.22 21.96
C LYS A 340 -4.65 29.88 22.40
N GLU A 341 -5.42 29.18 23.22
CA GLU A 341 -5.18 27.79 23.60
C GLU A 341 -6.51 27.03 23.46
N ASP A 342 -6.55 26.07 22.54
CA ASP A 342 -7.72 25.20 22.34
C ASP A 342 -7.38 23.78 22.80
N GLU A 343 -8.37 23.09 23.36
CA GLU A 343 -8.30 21.67 23.72
C GLU A 343 -8.82 20.78 22.57
N PHE A 344 -8.18 19.62 22.38
CA PHE A 344 -8.48 18.62 21.35
C PHE A 344 -8.45 17.20 21.92
N ASP A 345 -9.31 16.32 21.41
CA ASP A 345 -9.36 14.90 21.81
C ASP A 345 -8.22 14.10 21.18
N LEU A 346 -7.81 14.49 19.97
CA LEU A 346 -6.74 13.86 19.20
C LEU A 346 -5.96 14.92 18.40
N VAL A 347 -4.63 14.77 18.35
CA VAL A 347 -3.73 15.63 17.56
C VAL A 347 -2.98 14.77 16.55
N VAL A 348 -3.08 15.15 15.27
CA VAL A 348 -2.45 14.47 14.14
C VAL A 348 -1.31 15.32 13.59
N LEU A 349 -0.10 14.78 13.62
CA LEU A 349 1.11 15.42 13.12
C LEU A 349 1.27 15.12 11.62
N GLY A 350 1.13 16.15 10.79
CA GLY A 350 1.42 16.11 9.36
C GLY A 350 2.92 15.99 9.10
N VAL A 351 3.42 14.77 9.24
CA VAL A 351 4.84 14.40 9.13
C VAL A 351 5.33 14.44 7.68
N GLY A 352 6.54 15.00 7.52
CA GLY A 352 7.23 15.09 6.24
C GLY A 352 7.78 13.75 5.74
N LEU A 353 8.15 13.75 4.46
CA LEU A 353 8.91 12.67 3.85
C LEU A 353 10.40 12.94 4.00
N ALA A 354 11.15 11.94 4.46
CA ALA A 354 12.59 11.94 4.63
C ALA A 354 13.25 10.88 3.72
N PRO A 355 14.56 11.00 3.44
CA PRO A 355 15.27 9.97 2.68
C PRO A 355 15.17 8.57 3.30
N PRO A 356 15.31 7.50 2.49
CA PRO A 356 15.38 6.12 2.98
C PRO A 356 16.38 5.93 4.13
N THR A 357 16.10 5.01 5.05
CA THR A 357 17.10 4.59 6.04
C THR A 357 18.36 4.05 5.35
N LYS A 358 19.56 4.34 5.89
CA LYS A 358 20.85 3.87 5.36
C LYS A 358 21.13 4.33 3.91
N VAL A 359 20.57 5.48 3.50
CA VAL A 359 20.72 6.01 2.14
C VAL A 359 22.17 6.19 1.69
N HIS A 360 23.09 6.52 2.59
CA HIS A 360 24.52 6.63 2.26
C HIS A 360 25.12 5.30 1.79
N ARG A 361 24.79 4.19 2.47
CA ARG A 361 25.20 2.84 2.04
C ARG A 361 24.62 2.50 0.67
N LEU A 362 23.35 2.84 0.42
CA LEU A 362 22.72 2.63 -0.88
C LEU A 362 23.44 3.44 -1.97
N ALA A 363 23.76 4.71 -1.70
CA ALA A 363 24.48 5.57 -2.64
C ALA A 363 25.88 5.04 -2.98
N GLU A 364 26.62 4.59 -1.96
CA GLU A 364 27.93 3.94 -2.11
C GLU A 364 27.84 2.65 -2.94
N GLN A 365 26.91 1.75 -2.59
CA GLN A 365 26.69 0.49 -3.31
C GLN A 365 26.40 0.72 -4.79
N PHE A 366 25.52 1.66 -5.12
CA PHE A 366 25.17 1.96 -6.50
C PHE A 366 26.11 2.97 -7.18
N GLY A 367 27.09 3.53 -6.47
CA GLY A 367 28.01 4.54 -7.01
C GLY A 367 27.29 5.79 -7.52
N ILE A 368 26.25 6.25 -6.82
CA ILE A 368 25.50 7.47 -7.14
C ILE A 368 25.76 8.56 -6.10
N GLU A 369 25.51 9.81 -6.47
CA GLU A 369 25.57 10.94 -5.54
C GLU A 369 24.21 11.24 -4.91
N LEU A 370 24.23 11.77 -3.70
CA LEU A 370 23.06 12.34 -3.03
C LEU A 370 23.11 13.86 -3.09
N ASN A 371 21.95 14.50 -3.08
CA ASN A 371 21.83 15.95 -2.94
C ASN A 371 22.04 16.38 -1.47
N ALA A 372 22.03 17.68 -1.22
CA ALA A 372 22.25 18.25 0.11
C ALA A 372 21.20 17.83 1.17
N HIS A 373 20.10 17.20 0.76
CA HIS A 373 19.03 16.73 1.63
C HIS A 373 19.00 15.20 1.76
N GLY A 374 19.97 14.48 1.17
CA GLY A 374 20.06 13.02 1.25
C GLY A 374 19.17 12.26 0.26
N PHE A 375 18.46 12.95 -0.64
CA PHE A 375 17.78 12.30 -1.77
C PHE A 375 18.74 12.08 -2.93
N CYS A 376 18.35 11.27 -3.92
CA CYS A 376 19.16 11.04 -5.12
C CYS A 376 19.48 12.37 -5.82
N LYS A 377 20.75 12.61 -6.17
CA LYS A 377 21.13 13.73 -7.03
C LYS A 377 20.83 13.35 -8.47
N THR A 378 19.91 14.09 -9.07
CA THR A 378 19.43 13.84 -10.44
C THR A 378 20.06 14.80 -11.45
N ASN A 379 20.03 14.43 -12.73
CA ASN A 379 20.36 15.34 -13.82
C ASN A 379 19.30 16.46 -13.91
N PRO A 380 19.67 17.77 -13.86
CA PRO A 380 18.72 18.87 -13.95
C PRO A 380 17.92 18.92 -15.26
N ILE A 381 18.45 18.36 -16.35
CA ILE A 381 17.77 18.31 -17.66
C ILE A 381 16.81 17.12 -17.72
N ASN A 382 17.17 16.00 -17.08
CA ASN A 382 16.39 14.78 -17.07
C ASN A 382 16.36 14.18 -15.65
N PRO A 383 15.35 14.50 -14.83
CA PRO A 383 15.33 14.17 -13.40
C PRO A 383 15.15 12.67 -13.10
N ILE A 384 15.14 11.82 -14.12
CA ILE A 384 15.10 10.36 -14.01
C ILE A 384 16.52 9.77 -14.01
N GLU A 385 17.49 10.49 -14.56
CA GLU A 385 18.89 10.07 -14.60
C GLU A 385 19.58 10.38 -13.27
N THR A 386 20.32 9.39 -12.76
CA THR A 386 21.25 9.59 -11.64
C THR A 386 22.60 10.09 -12.14
N THR A 387 23.56 10.30 -11.23
CA THR A 387 24.95 10.62 -11.61
C THR A 387 25.72 9.45 -12.21
N ARG A 388 25.20 8.21 -12.17
CA ARG A 388 25.84 7.03 -12.76
C ARG A 388 25.09 6.56 -14.01
N PRO A 389 25.74 6.54 -15.19
CA PRO A 389 25.13 5.99 -16.41
C PRO A 389 24.62 4.56 -16.22
N GLY A 390 23.43 4.27 -16.75
CA GLY A 390 22.78 2.96 -16.62
C GLY A 390 22.06 2.72 -15.29
N VAL A 391 22.14 3.68 -14.35
CA VAL A 391 21.35 3.72 -13.12
C VAL A 391 20.36 4.89 -13.18
N PHE A 392 19.07 4.58 -13.08
CA PHE A 392 17.96 5.53 -13.13
C PHE A 392 17.26 5.59 -11.76
N VAL A 393 16.44 6.62 -11.54
CA VAL A 393 15.64 6.80 -10.32
C VAL A 393 14.19 7.14 -10.66
N CYS A 394 13.26 6.64 -9.86
CA CYS A 394 11.85 7.05 -9.88
C CYS A 394 11.24 7.10 -8.48
N GLY A 395 10.07 7.71 -8.37
CA GLY A 395 9.36 7.85 -7.12
C GLY A 395 10.04 8.81 -6.14
N ALA A 396 9.65 8.69 -4.88
CA ALA A 396 10.02 9.63 -3.82
C ALA A 396 11.52 9.69 -3.47
N PHE A 397 12.35 8.80 -4.03
CA PHE A 397 13.79 8.84 -3.80
C PHE A 397 14.49 9.98 -4.55
N GLY A 398 13.92 10.46 -5.66
CA GLY A 398 14.37 11.69 -6.33
C GLY A 398 14.00 12.96 -5.55
N GLY A 399 13.03 12.87 -4.65
CA GLY A 399 12.54 13.95 -3.81
C GLY A 399 11.06 13.75 -3.45
N PRO A 400 10.51 14.50 -2.48
CA PRO A 400 9.12 14.34 -2.07
C PRO A 400 8.14 14.64 -3.21
N ILE A 401 7.35 13.63 -3.62
CA ILE A 401 6.33 13.71 -4.67
C ILE A 401 5.14 12.81 -4.32
N ASP A 402 4.01 13.01 -5.01
CA ASP A 402 2.81 12.19 -4.82
C ASP A 402 2.81 10.89 -5.65
N ILE A 403 1.73 10.12 -5.53
CA ILE A 403 1.56 8.83 -6.23
C ILE A 403 1.51 9.03 -7.77
N PRO A 404 0.68 9.94 -8.33
CA PRO A 404 0.70 10.23 -9.76
C PRO A 404 2.08 10.58 -10.32
N GLU A 405 2.83 11.46 -9.65
CA GLU A 405 4.19 11.84 -10.07
C GLU A 405 5.17 10.66 -9.94
N SER A 406 4.99 9.82 -8.91
CA SER A 406 5.77 8.58 -8.73
C SER A 406 5.55 7.57 -9.85
N VAL A 407 4.30 7.38 -10.28
CA VAL A 407 3.93 6.51 -11.41
C VAL A 407 4.45 7.09 -12.73
N MET A 408 4.31 8.39 -12.94
CA MET A 408 4.81 9.07 -14.14
C MET A 408 6.33 8.92 -14.28
N SER A 409 7.09 9.20 -13.21
CA SER A 409 8.55 9.04 -13.23
C SER A 409 8.97 7.60 -13.48
N ALA A 410 8.24 6.62 -12.93
CA ALA A 410 8.46 5.20 -13.20
C ALA A 410 8.30 4.86 -14.68
N SER A 411 7.23 5.29 -15.34
CA SER A 411 7.05 5.09 -16.78
C SER A 411 8.13 5.79 -17.61
N GLY A 412 8.64 6.94 -17.14
CA GLY A 412 9.80 7.59 -17.76
C GLY A 412 11.09 6.76 -17.69
N THR A 413 11.30 5.98 -16.61
CA THR A 413 12.46 5.07 -16.52
C THR A 413 12.40 3.96 -17.58
N ASN A 414 11.20 3.51 -17.96
CA ASN A 414 11.02 2.54 -19.05
C ASN A 414 11.51 3.11 -20.38
N ALA A 415 11.21 4.38 -20.68
CA ALA A 415 11.67 5.01 -21.92
C ALA A 415 13.21 5.07 -22.00
N LEU A 416 13.87 5.52 -20.93
CA LEU A 416 15.35 5.66 -20.91
C LEU A 416 16.04 4.29 -20.89
N THR A 417 15.56 3.36 -20.06
CA THR A 417 16.09 1.99 -20.02
C THR A 417 15.87 1.27 -21.35
N GLY A 418 14.69 1.47 -21.95
CA GLY A 418 14.34 0.89 -23.25
C GLY A 418 15.20 1.44 -24.39
N ALA A 419 15.63 2.70 -24.32
CA ALA A 419 16.59 3.29 -25.25
C ALA A 419 17.98 2.70 -25.06
N LEU A 420 18.47 2.63 -23.81
CA LEU A 420 19.77 2.05 -23.46
C LEU A 420 19.88 0.58 -23.87
N LEU A 421 18.83 -0.21 -23.63
CA LEU A 421 18.82 -1.66 -23.83
C LEU A 421 18.10 -2.10 -25.10
N ASN A 422 17.88 -1.20 -26.06
CA ASN A 422 17.07 -1.48 -27.26
C ASN A 422 17.48 -2.76 -27.99
N SER A 423 18.79 -3.01 -28.16
CA SER A 423 19.33 -4.19 -28.85
C SER A 423 19.12 -5.52 -28.11
N ARG A 424 18.73 -5.46 -26.83
CA ARG A 424 18.49 -6.62 -25.93
C ARG A 424 17.00 -6.95 -25.77
N ARG A 425 16.09 -6.09 -26.24
CA ARG A 425 14.64 -6.28 -26.13
C ARG A 425 14.20 -7.62 -26.71
N GLY A 426 13.28 -8.30 -26.03
CA GLY A 426 12.71 -9.59 -26.45
C GLY A 426 13.60 -10.82 -26.23
N ARG A 427 14.91 -10.66 -26.01
CA ARG A 427 15.84 -11.82 -25.94
C ARG A 427 15.60 -12.75 -24.76
N LEU A 428 15.12 -12.22 -23.65
CA LEU A 428 14.78 -12.97 -22.43
C LEU A 428 13.29 -12.96 -22.13
N ALA A 429 12.49 -12.30 -22.98
CA ALA A 429 11.06 -12.21 -22.79
C ALA A 429 10.42 -13.56 -23.11
N ARG A 430 9.44 -13.92 -22.29
CA ARG A 430 8.57 -15.08 -22.40
C ARG A 430 7.15 -14.58 -22.53
N GLU A 431 6.38 -15.29 -23.35
CA GLU A 431 4.94 -15.09 -23.42
C GLU A 431 4.26 -15.87 -22.31
N ARG A 432 3.11 -15.36 -21.86
CA ARG A 432 2.28 -16.05 -20.90
C ARG A 432 1.48 -17.14 -21.60
N VAL A 433 1.54 -18.35 -21.06
CA VAL A 433 0.85 -19.52 -21.59
C VAL A 433 -0.43 -19.74 -20.79
N TYR A 434 -1.56 -19.83 -21.48
CA TYR A 434 -2.86 -20.13 -20.90
C TYR A 434 -3.28 -21.57 -21.25
N PRO A 435 -4.14 -22.21 -20.44
CA PRO A 435 -4.79 -23.44 -20.85
C PRO A 435 -5.58 -23.25 -22.16
N PRO A 436 -5.79 -24.33 -22.95
CA PRO A 436 -6.64 -24.27 -24.13
C PRO A 436 -8.04 -23.75 -23.78
N GLU A 437 -8.57 -22.84 -24.60
CA GLU A 437 -9.93 -22.32 -24.44
C GLU A 437 -10.95 -23.44 -24.72
N ARG A 438 -11.82 -23.71 -23.74
CA ARG A 438 -12.95 -24.64 -23.85
C ARG A 438 -14.07 -23.99 -24.67
N ASP A 439 -14.51 -24.67 -25.72
CA ASP A 439 -15.71 -24.28 -26.47
C ASP A 439 -16.96 -24.64 -25.65
N VAL A 440 -17.69 -23.60 -25.23
CA VAL A 440 -18.90 -23.70 -24.41
C VAL A 440 -20.17 -23.35 -25.20
N SER A 441 -20.10 -23.27 -26.53
CA SER A 441 -21.21 -22.81 -27.38
C SER A 441 -22.42 -23.74 -27.37
N GLN A 442 -22.22 -25.03 -27.06
CA GLN A 442 -23.26 -26.06 -26.99
C GLN A 442 -23.59 -26.48 -25.54
N GLU A 443 -23.00 -25.82 -24.55
CA GLU A 443 -23.25 -26.13 -23.13
C GLU A 443 -24.44 -25.33 -22.59
N ASP A 444 -25.17 -25.92 -21.64
CA ASP A 444 -26.13 -25.17 -20.83
C ASP A 444 -25.41 -24.06 -20.06
N VAL A 445 -26.08 -22.91 -19.89
CA VAL A 445 -25.48 -21.77 -19.18
C VAL A 445 -25.22 -22.14 -17.72
N ARG A 446 -23.99 -21.92 -17.27
CA ARG A 446 -23.54 -22.17 -15.90
C ARG A 446 -22.75 -20.97 -15.41
N VAL A 447 -23.43 -20.07 -14.71
CA VAL A 447 -22.86 -18.82 -14.20
C VAL A 447 -22.24 -19.05 -12.83
N GLY A 448 -21.02 -18.56 -12.63
CA GLY A 448 -20.44 -18.36 -11.31
C GLY A 448 -20.54 -16.89 -10.90
N VAL A 449 -21.05 -16.62 -9.70
CA VAL A 449 -21.14 -15.27 -9.13
C VAL A 449 -20.17 -15.16 -7.96
N PHE A 450 -19.28 -14.17 -7.99
CA PHE A 450 -18.32 -13.92 -6.92
C PHE A 450 -18.51 -12.51 -6.39
N ALA A 451 -18.98 -12.38 -5.15
CA ALA A 451 -19.27 -11.10 -4.52
C ALA A 451 -18.12 -10.68 -3.58
N CYS A 452 -17.67 -9.43 -3.70
CA CYS A 452 -16.58 -8.90 -2.88
C CYS A 452 -17.12 -8.18 -1.65
N HIS A 453 -16.61 -8.52 -0.47
CA HIS A 453 -16.95 -7.85 0.79
C HIS A 453 -16.15 -6.56 1.02
N CYS A 454 -14.85 -6.53 0.68
CA CYS A 454 -13.96 -5.35 0.73
C CYS A 454 -14.07 -4.45 1.98
N GLY A 455 -14.33 -5.05 3.16
CA GLY A 455 -14.47 -4.36 4.44
C GLY A 455 -15.37 -3.12 4.42
N ALA A 456 -14.84 -1.97 4.84
CA ALA A 456 -15.56 -0.71 4.89
C ALA A 456 -16.02 -0.17 3.53
N ASN A 457 -15.48 -0.67 2.41
CA ASN A 457 -15.83 -0.18 1.07
C ASN A 457 -17.13 -0.76 0.53
N ILE A 458 -17.50 -2.00 0.87
CA ILE A 458 -18.72 -2.65 0.39
C ILE A 458 -19.53 -3.21 1.57
N GLY A 459 -18.98 -4.16 2.32
CA GLY A 459 -19.68 -4.90 3.38
C GLY A 459 -20.18 -4.06 4.56
N ARG A 460 -19.63 -2.86 4.79
CA ARG A 460 -20.17 -1.90 5.78
C ARG A 460 -21.57 -1.40 5.42
N VAL A 461 -21.91 -1.36 4.13
CA VAL A 461 -23.15 -0.76 3.59
C VAL A 461 -24.05 -1.80 2.92
N VAL A 462 -23.47 -2.70 2.13
CA VAL A 462 -24.20 -3.76 1.40
C VAL A 462 -24.11 -5.06 2.20
N ASP A 463 -25.25 -5.70 2.44
CA ASP A 463 -25.31 -7.06 2.99
C ASP A 463 -24.90 -8.07 1.90
N VAL A 464 -23.61 -8.40 1.87
CA VAL A 464 -23.01 -9.30 0.88
C VAL A 464 -23.48 -10.75 1.04
N PRO A 465 -23.60 -11.32 2.26
CA PRO A 465 -24.21 -12.64 2.43
C PRO A 465 -25.61 -12.74 1.79
N SER A 466 -26.47 -11.75 2.04
CA SER A 466 -27.81 -11.74 1.46
C SER A 466 -27.81 -11.53 -0.07
N LEU A 467 -26.82 -10.81 -0.61
CA LEU A 467 -26.60 -10.68 -2.06
C LEU A 467 -26.21 -12.03 -2.68
N VAL A 468 -25.33 -12.80 -2.04
CA VAL A 468 -24.93 -14.14 -2.51
C VAL A 468 -26.11 -15.11 -2.46
N GLU A 469 -26.90 -15.12 -1.38
CA GLU A 469 -28.11 -15.95 -1.28
C GLU A 469 -29.10 -15.63 -2.41
N TYR A 470 -29.31 -14.35 -2.70
CA TYR A 470 -30.15 -13.92 -3.82
C TYR A 470 -29.59 -14.41 -5.16
N ALA A 471 -28.29 -14.21 -5.41
CA ALA A 471 -27.64 -14.63 -6.65
C ALA A 471 -27.73 -16.15 -6.86
N GLN A 472 -27.58 -16.94 -5.79
CA GLN A 472 -27.69 -18.39 -5.83
C GLN A 472 -29.09 -18.88 -6.24
N GLY A 473 -30.13 -18.07 -6.04
CA GLY A 473 -31.51 -18.35 -6.43
C GLY A 473 -31.87 -17.96 -7.87
N LEU A 474 -30.96 -17.32 -8.62
CA LEU A 474 -31.20 -16.91 -10.01
C LEU A 474 -31.03 -18.06 -10.99
N ASP A 475 -31.79 -18.02 -12.09
CA ASP A 475 -31.72 -19.02 -13.16
C ASP A 475 -30.29 -19.13 -13.72
N ASN A 476 -29.83 -20.37 -13.94
CA ASN A 476 -28.52 -20.72 -14.50
C ASN A 476 -27.29 -20.37 -13.61
N VAL A 477 -27.48 -19.86 -12.39
CA VAL A 477 -26.39 -19.68 -11.43
C VAL A 477 -26.02 -21.03 -10.81
N ALA A 478 -24.88 -21.57 -11.21
CA ALA A 478 -24.37 -22.85 -10.74
C ALA A 478 -23.54 -22.73 -9.46
N HIS A 479 -23.03 -21.52 -9.17
CA HIS A 479 -22.21 -21.23 -8.00
C HIS A 479 -22.33 -19.75 -7.63
N ALA A 480 -22.50 -19.44 -6.36
CA ALA A 480 -22.35 -18.10 -5.82
C ALA A 480 -21.54 -18.17 -4.52
N GLU A 481 -20.57 -17.27 -4.35
CA GLU A 481 -19.80 -17.14 -3.11
C GLU A 481 -19.39 -15.70 -2.85
N GLU A 482 -19.06 -15.40 -1.59
CA GLU A 482 -18.41 -14.16 -1.21
C GLU A 482 -16.92 -14.38 -0.90
N GLY A 483 -16.13 -13.33 -1.07
CA GLY A 483 -14.75 -13.28 -0.63
C GLY A 483 -14.38 -11.89 -0.11
N LEU A 484 -13.46 -11.84 0.86
CA LEU A 484 -13.05 -10.57 1.48
C LEU A 484 -12.40 -9.64 0.44
N PHE A 485 -11.48 -10.17 -0.36
CA PHE A 485 -10.78 -9.46 -1.42
C PHE A 485 -10.77 -10.30 -2.69
N ILE A 486 -11.86 -10.28 -3.47
CA ILE A 486 -11.95 -11.04 -4.73
C ILE A 486 -10.86 -10.63 -5.76
N CYS A 487 -10.25 -9.45 -5.56
CA CYS A 487 -9.12 -8.95 -6.33
C CYS A 487 -7.75 -9.29 -5.73
N SER A 488 -7.61 -10.32 -4.89
CA SER A 488 -6.32 -10.83 -4.41
C SER A 488 -5.81 -11.99 -5.30
N THR A 489 -4.52 -12.28 -5.23
CA THR A 489 -3.89 -13.34 -6.05
C THR A 489 -4.51 -14.71 -5.79
N ASP A 490 -4.74 -15.03 -4.51
CA ASP A 490 -5.35 -16.28 -4.07
C ASP A 490 -6.80 -16.41 -4.52
N ALA A 491 -7.61 -15.34 -4.37
CA ALA A 491 -8.99 -15.33 -4.84
C ALA A 491 -9.08 -15.49 -6.35
N ALA A 492 -8.21 -14.82 -7.11
CA ALA A 492 -8.16 -14.98 -8.56
C ALA A 492 -7.80 -16.43 -8.95
N GLN A 493 -6.86 -17.07 -8.26
CA GLN A 493 -6.56 -18.49 -8.48
C GLN A 493 -7.75 -19.41 -8.11
N GLN A 494 -8.45 -19.12 -7.02
CA GLN A 494 -9.65 -19.87 -6.60
C GLN A 494 -10.79 -19.76 -7.62
N ILE A 495 -11.02 -18.57 -8.20
CA ILE A 495 -11.98 -18.38 -9.29
C ILE A 495 -11.60 -19.25 -10.48
N SER A 496 -10.34 -19.20 -10.92
CA SER A 496 -9.82 -20.05 -12.01
C SER A 496 -10.02 -21.55 -11.74
N ASN A 497 -9.80 -22.01 -10.50
CA ASN A 497 -10.02 -23.40 -10.12
C ASN A 497 -11.52 -23.75 -10.12
N THR A 498 -12.35 -22.89 -9.54
CA THR A 498 -13.82 -23.07 -9.48
C THR A 498 -14.44 -23.13 -10.87
N ILE A 499 -13.95 -22.33 -11.83
CA ILE A 499 -14.36 -22.41 -13.24
C ILE A 499 -14.18 -23.82 -13.77
N ARG A 500 -13.03 -24.45 -13.52
CA ARG A 500 -12.70 -25.79 -13.99
C ARG A 500 -13.48 -26.87 -13.22
N GLU A 501 -13.49 -26.79 -11.90
CA GLU A 501 -14.08 -27.79 -11.01
C GLU A 501 -15.60 -27.88 -11.14
N LYS A 502 -16.28 -26.73 -11.26
CA LYS A 502 -17.76 -26.66 -11.35
C LYS A 502 -18.28 -26.55 -12.78
N GLY A 503 -17.37 -26.54 -13.76
CA GLY A 503 -17.68 -26.40 -15.18
C GLY A 503 -18.38 -25.08 -15.52
N LEU A 504 -18.01 -23.99 -14.86
CA LEU A 504 -18.60 -22.67 -15.11
C LEU A 504 -18.22 -22.20 -16.53
N ASN A 505 -19.17 -21.62 -17.24
CA ASN A 505 -18.94 -21.07 -18.58
C ASN A 505 -19.23 -19.57 -18.70
N ARG A 506 -19.78 -18.95 -17.65
CA ARG A 506 -19.92 -17.50 -17.50
C ARG A 506 -19.55 -17.10 -16.08
N VAL A 507 -18.97 -15.91 -15.91
CA VAL A 507 -18.58 -15.40 -14.59
C VAL A 507 -19.08 -13.97 -14.42
N VAL A 508 -19.70 -13.72 -13.27
CA VAL A 508 -20.06 -12.37 -12.82
C VAL A 508 -19.29 -12.08 -11.55
N VAL A 509 -18.57 -10.96 -11.51
CA VAL A 509 -17.95 -10.45 -10.28
C VAL A 509 -18.70 -9.22 -9.80
N ALA A 510 -19.28 -9.28 -8.60
CA ALA A 510 -19.92 -8.14 -7.96
C ALA A 510 -18.92 -7.46 -7.02
N ALA A 511 -18.25 -6.40 -7.50
CA ALA A 511 -17.16 -5.76 -6.78
C ALA A 511 -16.98 -4.27 -7.16
N CYS A 512 -15.72 -3.84 -7.29
CA CYS A 512 -15.26 -2.48 -7.58
C CYS A 512 -15.49 -2.06 -9.05
N THR A 513 -14.98 -0.89 -9.43
CA THR A 513 -15.05 -0.42 -10.83
C THR A 513 -14.42 -1.39 -11.84
N PRO A 514 -15.12 -1.64 -12.98
CA PRO A 514 -14.55 -2.41 -14.09
C PRO A 514 -13.33 -1.74 -14.70
N ARG A 515 -13.21 -0.41 -14.61
CA ARG A 515 -12.10 0.34 -15.20
C ARG A 515 -10.72 -0.15 -14.76
N THR A 516 -10.58 -0.60 -13.51
CA THR A 516 -9.30 -1.05 -12.96
C THR A 516 -9.21 -2.56 -12.78
N HIS A 517 -10.34 -3.26 -12.65
CA HIS A 517 -10.36 -4.68 -12.26
C HIS A 517 -10.84 -5.62 -13.37
N GLU A 518 -11.56 -5.14 -14.38
CA GLU A 518 -12.06 -6.00 -15.47
C GLU A 518 -10.91 -6.73 -16.21
N PRO A 519 -9.77 -6.09 -16.55
CA PRO A 519 -8.66 -6.78 -17.20
C PRO A 519 -8.12 -7.95 -16.36
N LEU A 520 -8.05 -7.78 -15.03
CA LEU A 520 -7.62 -8.82 -14.09
C LEU A 520 -8.55 -10.04 -14.15
N PHE A 521 -9.87 -9.84 -14.09
CA PHE A 521 -10.81 -10.97 -14.08
C PHE A 521 -10.93 -11.62 -15.46
N ARG A 522 -10.89 -10.85 -16.54
CA ARG A 522 -10.81 -11.38 -17.90
C ARG A 522 -9.61 -12.32 -18.08
N ASP A 523 -8.48 -11.92 -17.53
CA ASP A 523 -7.27 -12.73 -17.51
C ASP A 523 -7.42 -14.00 -16.65
N THR A 524 -8.07 -13.90 -15.49
CA THR A 524 -8.46 -15.04 -14.64
C THR A 524 -9.37 -16.03 -15.38
N LEU A 525 -10.30 -15.58 -16.24
CA LEU A 525 -11.12 -16.48 -17.05
C LEU A 525 -10.28 -17.28 -18.05
N ARG A 526 -9.26 -16.65 -18.66
CA ARG A 526 -8.33 -17.33 -19.57
C ARG A 526 -7.54 -18.40 -18.83
N GLU A 527 -7.10 -18.13 -17.60
CA GLU A 527 -6.52 -19.14 -16.73
C GLU A 527 -7.51 -20.27 -16.45
N GLY A 528 -8.77 -19.94 -16.13
CA GLY A 528 -9.86 -20.92 -15.99
C GLY A 528 -10.14 -21.75 -17.25
N GLY A 529 -9.59 -21.37 -18.40
CA GLY A 529 -9.74 -22.08 -19.67
C GLY A 529 -11.03 -21.74 -20.42
N ILE A 530 -11.64 -20.58 -20.17
CA ILE A 530 -12.82 -20.11 -20.89
C ILE A 530 -12.56 -18.74 -21.53
N ASN A 531 -13.40 -18.36 -22.49
CA ASN A 531 -13.26 -17.09 -23.21
C ASN A 531 -13.35 -15.90 -22.23
N GLN A 532 -12.39 -14.98 -22.30
CA GLN A 532 -12.33 -13.82 -21.42
C GLN A 532 -13.55 -12.88 -21.52
N TYR A 533 -14.28 -12.92 -22.63
CA TYR A 533 -15.46 -12.07 -22.85
C TYR A 533 -16.76 -12.70 -22.32
N PHE A 534 -16.66 -13.86 -21.68
CA PHE A 534 -17.73 -14.49 -20.89
C PHE A 534 -17.75 -14.02 -19.44
N PHE A 535 -17.30 -12.79 -19.24
CA PHE A 535 -17.20 -12.08 -17.98
C PHE A 535 -18.12 -10.87 -17.98
N ASP A 536 -18.78 -10.62 -16.85
CA ASP A 536 -19.42 -9.34 -16.56
C ASP A 536 -19.08 -8.88 -15.13
N MET A 537 -19.14 -7.58 -14.88
CA MET A 537 -18.79 -6.98 -13.59
C MET A 537 -19.89 -6.06 -13.08
N ALA A 538 -20.51 -6.45 -11.97
CA ALA A 538 -21.47 -5.61 -11.27
C ALA A 538 -20.72 -4.65 -10.33
N ASN A 539 -20.73 -3.35 -10.65
CA ASN A 539 -20.07 -2.31 -9.87
C ASN A 539 -20.88 -1.93 -8.61
N ILE A 540 -20.89 -2.81 -7.62
CA ILE A 540 -21.69 -2.63 -6.39
C ILE A 540 -21.05 -1.63 -5.42
N ARG A 541 -19.75 -1.36 -5.53
CA ARG A 541 -19.09 -0.37 -4.67
C ARG A 541 -19.50 1.05 -5.02
N GLU A 542 -19.25 1.49 -6.26
CA GLU A 542 -19.52 2.87 -6.66
C GLU A 542 -21.01 3.13 -6.86
N HIS A 543 -21.76 2.15 -7.38
CA HIS A 543 -23.17 2.36 -7.72
C HIS A 543 -24.14 2.01 -6.59
N CYS A 544 -23.70 1.25 -5.58
CA CYS A 544 -24.56 0.85 -4.45
C CYS A 544 -24.00 1.36 -3.13
N SER A 545 -22.84 0.86 -2.68
CA SER A 545 -22.27 1.18 -1.37
C SER A 545 -21.99 2.68 -1.19
N TRP A 546 -21.23 3.31 -2.08
CA TRP A 546 -20.76 4.68 -1.89
C TRP A 546 -21.88 5.73 -2.01
N VAL A 547 -22.81 5.54 -2.95
CA VAL A 547 -23.92 6.47 -3.18
C VAL A 547 -25.06 6.31 -2.16
N HIS A 548 -25.15 5.17 -1.47
CA HIS A 548 -26.14 4.90 -0.42
C HIS A 548 -25.49 4.61 0.94
N SER A 549 -24.37 5.26 1.26
CA SER A 549 -23.58 4.99 2.47
C SER A 549 -24.39 5.11 3.78
N LYS A 550 -25.49 5.87 3.76
CA LYS A 550 -26.43 6.06 4.89
C LYS A 550 -27.72 5.25 4.78
N GLN A 551 -27.93 4.50 3.70
CA GLN A 551 -29.18 3.80 3.36
C GLN A 551 -28.88 2.33 3.03
N LYS A 552 -28.42 1.57 4.04
CA LYS A 552 -27.91 0.20 3.87
C LYS A 552 -28.90 -0.76 3.21
N GLU A 553 -30.17 -0.68 3.59
CA GLU A 553 -31.24 -1.52 3.01
C GLU A 553 -31.43 -1.24 1.51
N GLU A 554 -31.49 0.03 1.12
CA GLU A 554 -31.61 0.43 -0.29
C GLU A 554 -30.34 0.09 -1.09
N ALA A 555 -29.16 0.23 -0.48
CA ALA A 555 -27.89 -0.17 -1.08
C ALA A 555 -27.89 -1.67 -1.42
N THR A 556 -28.33 -2.49 -0.46
CA THR A 556 -28.43 -3.95 -0.61
C THR A 556 -29.47 -4.32 -1.66
N ARG A 557 -30.65 -3.68 -1.62
CA ARG A 557 -31.72 -3.91 -2.60
C ARG A 557 -31.30 -3.55 -4.03
N LYS A 558 -30.46 -2.51 -4.20
CA LYS A 558 -29.91 -2.12 -5.51
C LYS A 558 -28.79 -3.04 -5.99
N ALA A 559 -28.05 -3.64 -5.07
CA ALA A 559 -26.97 -4.57 -5.40
C ALA A 559 -27.50 -5.93 -5.90
N LYS A 560 -28.65 -6.38 -5.37
CA LYS A 560 -29.45 -7.49 -5.88
C LYS A 560 -30.16 -7.09 -7.18
#